data_AF-A0A1I8CE96-F1
#
_entry.id   AF-A0A1I8CE96-F1
#
_cell.length_a   1.000
_cell.length_b   1.000
_cell.length_c   1.000
_cell.angle_alpha   90.00
_cell.angle_beta   90.00
_cell.angle_gamma   90.00
#
_symmetry.space_group_name_H-M   'P 1'
#
loop_
_entity.id
_entity.type
_entity.pdbx_description
1 polymer ?
#
loop_
_entity_poly.entity_id
_entity_poly.type
_entity_poly.pdbx_seq_one_letter_code
_entity_poly.pdbx_strand_id
1 'polypeptide(L)'
;MSGNIINENFSTLTPLVKTPIGDAFNLPLSQQGKPCGFFEAQFYRCVEAYGAKLGRKYCDLEHRDFKECIVGDKQKKRADAIRKERWNQYLSGKIEAPFVDKHPEPGVYKPDYFSNNRIH
;
A
#
# COMPACT_ATOMS: atom_id res chain seq x y z
N MET A 1 5.50 16.79 -13.61
CA MET A 1 4.27 16.07 -13.24
C MET A 1 4.46 14.60 -13.63
N SER A 2 5.00 13.77 -12.73
CA SER A 2 5.05 12.32 -12.94
C SER A 2 4.02 11.70 -12.01
N GLY A 3 2.76 11.80 -12.41
CA GLY A 3 1.68 11.03 -11.80
C GLY A 3 1.80 9.62 -12.34
N ASN A 4 1.98 8.63 -11.47
CA ASN A 4 2.04 7.21 -11.84
C ASN A 4 0.63 6.73 -12.25
N ILE A 5 0.14 7.16 -13.41
CA ILE A 5 -1.16 6.76 -13.96
C ILE A 5 -1.14 5.24 -14.16
N ILE A 6 -2.26 4.58 -13.83
CA ILE A 6 -2.49 3.16 -14.09
C ILE A 6 -2.18 2.87 -15.57
N ASN A 7 -1.29 1.91 -15.84
CA ASN A 7 -0.83 1.59 -17.20
C ASN A 7 -2.02 1.29 -18.13
N GLU A 8 -1.92 1.70 -19.40
CA GLU A 8 -2.96 1.44 -20.39
C GLU A 8 -3.29 -0.05 -20.56
N ASN A 9 -2.33 -0.93 -20.28
CA ASN A 9 -2.50 -2.39 -20.32
C ASN A 9 -3.13 -2.98 -19.05
N PHE A 10 -3.56 -2.14 -18.09
CA PHE A 10 -4.29 -2.60 -16.91
C PHE A 10 -5.71 -3.03 -17.31
N SER A 11 -5.84 -4.29 -17.70
CA SER A 11 -7.12 -4.96 -17.84
C SER A 11 -7.49 -5.55 -16.48
N THR A 12 -8.58 -5.08 -15.87
CA THR A 12 -9.22 -5.85 -14.80
C THR A 12 -9.59 -7.21 -15.37
N LEU A 13 -8.95 -8.26 -14.87
CA LEU A 13 -9.21 -9.64 -15.25
C LEU A 13 -10.55 -10.07 -14.64
N THR A 14 -11.65 -9.48 -15.09
CA THR A 14 -12.96 -10.08 -14.89
C THR A 14 -13.04 -11.24 -15.87
N PRO A 15 -13.09 -12.50 -15.42
CA PRO A 15 -13.18 -13.62 -16.33
C PRO A 15 -14.49 -13.50 -17.11
N LEU A 16 -14.41 -13.54 -18.44
CA LEU A 16 -15.59 -13.54 -19.32
C LEU A 16 -16.52 -14.73 -19.01
N VAL A 17 -15.93 -15.82 -18.49
CA VAL A 17 -16.63 -17.03 -18.02
C VAL A 17 -16.19 -17.34 -16.60
N LYS A 18 -17.10 -17.22 -15.62
CA LYS A 18 -16.86 -17.66 -14.25
C LYS A 18 -16.83 -19.19 -14.21
N THR A 19 -15.72 -19.75 -13.75
CA THR A 19 -15.57 -21.21 -13.57
C THR A 19 -15.04 -21.49 -12.17
N PRO A 20 -15.45 -22.59 -11.52
CA PRO A 20 -15.01 -22.92 -10.16
C PRO A 20 -13.50 -23.16 -10.07
N ILE A 21 -12.88 -23.63 -11.16
CA ILE A 21 -11.44 -23.80 -11.27
C ILE A 21 -10.74 -22.43 -11.35
N GLY A 22 -11.25 -21.51 -12.17
CA GLY A 22 -10.72 -20.15 -12.26
C GLY A 22 -10.78 -19.39 -10.93
N ASP A 23 -11.89 -19.51 -10.20
CA ASP A 23 -12.05 -18.89 -8.88
C ASP A 23 -11.06 -19.45 -7.86
N ALA A 24 -10.80 -20.76 -7.88
CA ALA A 24 -9.81 -21.40 -7.00
C ALA A 24 -8.38 -20.91 -7.27
N PHE A 25 -7.99 -20.69 -8.54
CA PHE A 25 -6.68 -20.17 -8.89
C PHE A 25 -6.50 -18.66 -8.62
N ASN A 26 -7.59 -17.89 -8.61
CA ASN A 26 -7.54 -16.45 -8.34
C ASN A 26 -7.37 -16.13 -6.85
N LEU A 27 -7.85 -16.99 -5.95
CA LEU A 27 -7.78 -16.79 -4.50
C LEU A 27 -6.35 -16.55 -3.96
N PRO A 28 -5.32 -17.37 -4.29
CA PRO A 28 -3.96 -17.17 -3.78
C PRO A 28 -3.29 -15.90 -4.28
N LEU A 29 -3.69 -15.42 -5.47
CA LEU A 29 -3.18 -14.19 -6.08
C LEU A 29 -3.78 -12.94 -5.45
N SER A 30 -4.95 -13.06 -4.79
CA SER A 30 -5.56 -11.95 -4.08
C SER A 30 -4.84 -11.62 -2.77
N GLN A 31 -5.06 -10.40 -2.29
CA GLN A 31 -4.67 -9.93 -0.96
C GLN A 31 -5.80 -10.11 0.07
N GLN A 32 -6.87 -10.84 -0.27
CA GLN A 32 -7.94 -11.15 0.66
C GLN A 32 -7.40 -11.89 1.90
N GLY A 33 -7.75 -11.42 3.09
CA GLY A 33 -7.24 -11.95 4.36
C GLY A 33 -5.79 -11.57 4.71
N LYS A 34 -5.10 -10.81 3.85
CA LYS A 34 -3.76 -10.27 4.10
C LYS A 34 -3.86 -8.79 4.53
N PRO A 35 -2.78 -8.22 5.12
CA PRO A 35 -2.71 -6.80 5.48
C PRO A 35 -3.19 -5.80 4.41
N CYS A 36 -2.92 -6.08 3.13
CA CYS A 36 -3.27 -5.20 2.03
C CYS A 36 -4.66 -5.46 1.43
N GLY A 37 -5.44 -6.41 1.97
CA GLY A 37 -6.75 -6.77 1.45
C GLY A 37 -7.77 -5.63 1.49
N PHE A 38 -7.65 -4.73 2.46
CA PHE A 38 -8.50 -3.53 2.52
C PHE A 38 -8.29 -2.61 1.32
N PHE A 39 -7.03 -2.30 0.99
CA PHE A 39 -6.69 -1.45 -0.16
C PHE A 39 -7.03 -2.13 -1.49
N GLU A 40 -6.85 -3.45 -1.57
CA GLU A 40 -7.29 -4.24 -2.72
C GLU A 40 -8.80 -4.11 -2.95
N ALA A 41 -9.59 -4.28 -1.90
CA ALA A 41 -11.05 -4.17 -1.97
C ALA A 41 -11.49 -2.75 -2.36
N GLN A 42 -10.87 -1.71 -1.80
CA GLN A 42 -11.18 -0.33 -2.14
C GLN A 42 -10.88 -0.01 -3.61
N PHE A 43 -9.74 -0.48 -4.11
CA PHE A 43 -9.36 -0.32 -5.50
C PHE A 43 -10.35 -0.99 -6.45
N TYR A 44 -10.69 -2.27 -6.23
CA TYR A 44 -11.64 -2.96 -7.10
C TYR A 44 -13.06 -2.39 -7.02
N ARG A 45 -13.51 -1.89 -5.86
CA ARG A 45 -14.79 -1.16 -5.75
C ARG A 45 -14.82 0.10 -6.61
N CYS A 46 -13.72 0.87 -6.63
CA CYS A 46 -13.63 2.03 -7.51
C CYS A 46 -13.68 1.61 -8.99
N VAL A 47 -12.93 0.57 -9.37
CA VAL A 47 -12.91 0.12 -10.77
C VAL A 47 -14.25 -0.49 -11.20
N GLU A 48 -14.97 -1.14 -10.29
CA GLU A 48 -16.34 -1.62 -10.54
C GLU A 48 -17.30 -0.46 -10.80
N ALA A 49 -17.21 0.64 -10.03
CA ALA A 49 -18.07 1.81 -10.19
C ALA A 49 -17.83 2.57 -11.51
N TYR A 50 -16.58 2.71 -11.95
CA TYR A 50 -16.24 3.47 -13.16
C TYR A 50 -16.03 2.61 -14.42
N GLY A 51 -15.84 1.30 -14.26
CA GLY A 51 -15.46 0.37 -15.33
C GLY A 51 -13.99 0.51 -15.76
N ALA A 52 -13.50 -0.46 -16.55
CA ALA A 52 -12.07 -0.58 -16.90
C ALA A 52 -11.49 0.66 -17.62
N LYS A 53 -12.28 1.34 -18.46
CA LYS A 53 -11.77 2.47 -19.27
C LYS A 53 -11.58 3.73 -18.43
N LEU A 54 -12.59 4.12 -17.64
CA LEU A 54 -12.58 5.32 -16.81
C LEU A 54 -11.87 5.09 -15.46
N GLY A 55 -11.89 3.86 -14.94
CA GLY A 55 -11.21 3.49 -13.70
C GLY A 55 -9.70 3.77 -13.74
N ARG A 56 -9.05 3.64 -14.90
CA ARG A 56 -7.62 4.00 -15.05
C ARG A 56 -7.31 5.47 -14.71
N LYS A 57 -8.28 6.37 -14.90
CA LYS A 57 -8.13 7.80 -14.62
C LYS A 57 -8.58 8.15 -13.21
N TYR A 58 -9.71 7.60 -12.78
CA TYR A 58 -10.34 7.99 -11.51
C TYR A 58 -9.85 7.19 -10.31
N CYS A 59 -9.45 5.93 -10.50
CA CYS A 59 -9.02 5.04 -9.41
C CYS A 59 -7.51 5.04 -9.17
N ASP A 60 -6.81 6.08 -9.63
CA ASP A 60 -5.35 6.20 -9.50
C ASP A 60 -4.91 6.30 -8.04
N LEU A 61 -5.69 6.97 -7.19
CA LEU A 61 -5.38 7.14 -5.77
C LEU A 61 -5.42 5.78 -5.06
N GLU A 62 -6.51 5.05 -5.20
CA GLU A 62 -6.72 3.73 -4.62
C GLU A 62 -5.67 2.74 -5.12
N HIS A 63 -5.34 2.79 -6.41
CA HIS A 63 -4.29 1.96 -6.97
C HIS A 63 -2.91 2.29 -6.37
N ARG A 64 -2.59 3.58 -6.20
CA ARG A 64 -1.32 4.00 -5.61
C ARG A 64 -1.20 3.57 -4.15
N ASP A 65 -2.29 3.60 -3.39
CA ASP A 65 -2.31 3.14 -2.00
C ASP A 65 -2.18 1.61 -1.92
N PHE A 66 -2.88 0.88 -2.79
CA PHE A 66 -2.73 -0.57 -2.88
C PHE A 66 -1.30 -0.99 -3.25
N LYS A 67 -0.71 -0.33 -4.25
CA LYS A 67 0.68 -0.56 -4.66
C LYS A 67 1.67 -0.20 -3.56
N GLU A 68 1.42 0.87 -2.82
CA GLU A 68 2.26 1.27 -1.69
C GLU A 68 2.22 0.21 -0.59
N CYS A 69 1.05 -0.33 -0.26
CA CYS A 69 0.92 -1.40 0.71
C CYS A 69 1.73 -2.66 0.32
N ILE A 70 1.71 -3.05 -0.96
CA ILE A 70 2.45 -4.23 -1.43
C ILE A 70 3.96 -4.01 -1.41
N VAL A 71 4.43 -2.83 -1.84
CA VAL A 71 5.86 -2.59 -2.09
C VAL A 71 6.57 -1.93 -0.88
N GLY A 72 5.85 -1.09 -0.15
CA GLY A 72 6.35 -0.29 0.98
C GLY A 72 7.39 0.77 0.60
N ASP A 73 7.42 1.20 -0.66
CA ASP A 73 8.47 2.10 -1.18
C ASP A 73 8.46 3.47 -0.48
N LYS A 74 7.28 4.07 -0.30
CA LYS A 74 7.17 5.37 0.38
C LYS A 74 7.52 5.26 1.85
N GLN A 75 7.07 4.20 2.53
CA GLN A 75 7.44 3.93 3.92
C GLN A 75 8.97 3.81 4.10
N LYS A 76 9.66 3.07 3.22
CA LYS A 76 11.13 2.93 3.24
C LYS A 76 11.83 4.28 3.02
N LYS A 77 11.44 5.02 1.98
CA LYS A 77 11.98 6.35 1.69
C LYS A 77 11.79 7.33 2.85
N ARG A 78 10.63 7.28 3.52
CA ARG A 78 10.37 8.08 4.72
C ARG A 78 11.33 7.70 5.85
N ALA A 79 11.51 6.42 6.13
CA ALA A 79 12.43 5.96 7.17
C ALA A 79 13.87 6.37 6.87
N ASP A 80 14.31 6.28 5.62
CA ASP A 80 15.65 6.66 5.19
C ASP A 80 15.88 8.18 5.30
N ALA A 81 14.88 8.99 4.93
CA ALA A 81 14.93 10.44 5.09
C ALA A 81 15.04 10.85 6.56
N ILE A 82 14.23 10.24 7.44
CA ILE A 82 14.31 10.47 8.89
C ILE A 82 15.68 10.08 9.43
N ARG A 83 16.20 8.92 9.01
CA ARG A 83 17.53 8.44 9.41
C ARG A 83 18.63 9.42 9.00
N LYS A 84 18.58 9.91 7.76
CA LYS A 84 19.55 10.88 7.21
C LYS A 84 19.53 12.20 7.98
N GLU A 85 18.35 12.75 8.24
CA GLU A 85 18.23 14.01 8.99
C GLU A 85 18.73 13.89 10.43
N ARG A 86 18.49 12.76 11.10
CA ARG A 86 19.06 12.52 12.43
C ARG A 86 20.59 12.49 12.43
N TRP A 87 21.19 11.83 11.43
CA TRP A 87 22.64 11.87 11.26
C TRP A 87 23.17 13.28 11.02
N ASN A 88 22.51 14.06 10.16
CA ASN A 88 22.89 15.46 9.92
C ASN A 88 22.85 16.29 11.22
N GLN A 89 21.81 16.12 12.03
CA GLN A 89 21.67 16.83 13.31
C GLN A 89 22.77 16.44 14.31
N TYR A 90 23.09 15.14 14.41
CA TYR A 90 24.17 14.64 15.27
C TYR A 90 25.53 15.18 14.84
N LEU A 91 25.86 15.09 13.54
CA LEU A 91 27.12 15.60 12.99
C LEU A 91 27.25 17.13 13.14
N SER A 92 26.12 17.86 13.14
CA SER A 92 26.09 19.30 13.41
C SER A 92 26.17 19.68 14.90
N GLY A 93 26.20 18.69 15.80
CA GLY A 93 26.25 18.92 17.25
C GLY A 93 24.95 19.41 17.88
N LYS A 94 23.80 19.30 17.18
CA LYS A 94 22.49 19.73 17.69
C LYS A 94 21.84 18.72 18.64
N ILE A 95 22.22 17.44 18.51
CA ILE A 95 21.73 16.33 19.34
C ILE A 95 22.93 15.51 19.82
N GLU A 96 22.82 14.96 21.03
CA GLU A 96 23.92 14.23 21.70
C GLU A 96 24.16 12.84 21.08
N ALA A 97 23.14 12.22 20.50
CA ALA A 97 23.23 10.92 19.83
C ALA A 97 22.31 10.87 18.61
N PRO A 98 22.68 10.15 17.53
CA PRO A 98 21.86 10.07 16.32
C PRO A 98 20.61 9.21 16.52
N PHE A 99 20.61 8.26 17.46
CA PHE A 99 19.47 7.40 17.77
C PHE A 99 19.34 7.24 19.29
N VAL A 100 18.12 7.06 19.79
CA VAL A 100 17.84 6.97 21.23
C VAL A 100 17.96 5.52 21.66
N ASP A 101 18.78 5.18 22.66
CA ASP A 101 19.02 3.77 23.02
C ASP A 101 17.75 2.95 23.29
N LYS A 102 16.71 3.59 23.84
CA LYS A 102 15.38 2.99 24.05
C LYS A 102 14.45 3.27 22.88
N HIS A 103 14.68 2.59 21.77
CA HIS A 103 13.64 2.47 20.74
C HIS A 103 12.56 1.52 21.26
N PRO A 104 11.26 1.79 21.04
CA PRO A 104 10.29 0.70 21.15
C PRO A 104 10.75 -0.42 20.22
N GLU A 105 10.83 -1.65 20.74
CA GLU A 105 11.30 -2.78 19.96
C GLU A 105 10.49 -2.89 18.66
N PRO A 106 11.11 -3.23 17.51
CA PRO A 106 10.39 -3.47 16.27
C PRO A 106 9.32 -4.56 16.51
N GLY A 107 8.06 -4.15 16.68
CA GLY A 107 6.96 -5.06 17.05
C GLY A 107 6.07 -4.59 18.21
N VAL A 108 6.47 -3.59 19.01
CA VAL A 108 5.59 -2.98 20.03
C VAL A 108 4.47 -2.17 19.36
N TYR A 109 4.76 -1.54 18.22
CA TYR A 109 3.74 -1.03 17.31
C TYR A 109 3.27 -2.18 16.43
N LYS A 110 2.21 -2.88 16.85
CA LYS A 110 1.44 -3.68 15.91
C LYS A 110 0.83 -2.70 14.91
N PRO A 111 1.08 -2.84 13.59
CA PRO A 111 0.33 -2.07 12.62
C PRO A 111 -1.16 -2.35 12.89
N ASP A 112 -1.87 -1.29 13.26
CA ASP A 112 -3.30 -1.32 13.40
C ASP A 112 -3.85 -1.35 11.98
N TYR A 113 -3.97 -2.54 11.39
CA TYR A 113 -4.57 -2.76 10.07
C TYR A 113 -6.07 -2.44 10.10
N PHE A 114 -6.40 -1.20 10.45
CA PHE A 114 -7.73 -0.72 10.79
C PHE A 114 -8.44 -1.59 11.84
N SER A 115 -7.69 -2.25 12.74
CA SER A 115 -8.26 -3.07 13.83
C SER A 115 -9.22 -2.27 14.72
N ASN A 116 -8.96 -0.97 14.83
CA ASN A 116 -9.74 -0.02 15.61
C ASN A 116 -10.78 0.75 14.76
N ASN A 117 -10.81 0.54 13.45
CA ASN A 117 -11.71 1.20 12.50
C ASN A 117 -12.37 0.13 11.60
N ARG A 118 -13.13 -0.77 12.23
CA ARG A 118 -13.89 -1.80 11.50
C ARG A 118 -15.00 -1.12 10.71
N ILE A 119 -14.95 -1.28 9.39
CA ILE A 119 -16.03 -0.85 8.49
C ILE A 119 -17.14 -1.91 8.63
N HIS A 120 -18.23 -1.52 9.29
CA HIS A 120 -19.44 -2.33 9.43
C HIS A 120 -20.23 -2.41 8.12
#